data_AF-A0A4Q6AW13-F1
#
_entry.id   AF-A0A4Q6AW13-F1
#
_cell.length_a   1.000
_cell.length_b   1.000
_cell.length_c   1.000
_cell.angle_alpha   90.00
_cell.angle_beta   90.00
_cell.angle_gamma   90.00
#
_symmetry.space_group_name_H-M   'P 1'
#
loop_
_entity.id
_entity.type
_entity.pdbx_description
1 polymer ?
#
loop_
_entity_poly.entity_id
_entity_poly.type
_entity_poly.pdbx_seq_one_letter_code
_entity_poly.pdbx_strand_id
1 'polypeptide(L)'
;MRTLRKTLLVLSSLVILGISPGKLGALDVAIDLNLGGIATVFQSNSQAFSLPFPTLSGIERLQFQAGDALFTEAWVAAPSSTLGRDGLGPLFITRACANCHLKDGRGAPPLNSDDEPIGFLVRLSSAEAHAYGSQIQNRSVLDAAPEASVKVDYVEKLIGYPDGTSVSLRVPTIRLENLAYGPLPADTVLSGRLAPPMHGMGLLDSISEATILENSDPLDMNKDGISGR
;
A
#
# COMPACT_ATOMS: atom_id res chain seq x y z
N MET A 1 -32.24 -65.14 30.85
CA MET A 1 -32.12 -64.70 32.26
C MET A 1 -31.26 -63.44 32.31
N ARG A 2 -31.83 -62.34 32.80
CA ARG A 2 -31.24 -60.99 32.85
C ARG A 2 -30.06 -60.95 33.84
N THR A 3 -28.92 -60.39 33.42
CA THR A 3 -27.87 -59.96 34.33
C THR A 3 -27.75 -58.43 34.27
N LEU A 4 -28.25 -57.76 35.30
CA LEU A 4 -28.00 -56.35 35.57
C LEU A 4 -26.54 -56.17 35.99
N ARG A 5 -25.80 -55.25 35.35
CA ARG A 5 -24.56 -54.71 35.90
C ARG A 5 -24.73 -53.21 36.14
N LYS A 6 -24.48 -52.83 37.40
CA LYS A 6 -24.60 -51.50 37.99
C LYS A 6 -23.51 -50.58 37.41
N THR A 7 -23.90 -49.41 36.91
CA THR A 7 -22.96 -48.35 36.50
C THR A 7 -22.67 -47.48 37.71
N LEU A 8 -21.40 -47.46 38.14
CA LEU A 8 -20.89 -46.65 39.25
C LEU A 8 -20.52 -45.26 38.70
N LEU A 9 -21.17 -44.20 39.17
CA LEU A 9 -20.75 -42.81 38.90
C LEU A 9 -19.51 -42.50 39.75
N VAL A 10 -18.42 -42.11 39.08
CA VAL A 10 -17.24 -41.50 39.73
C VAL A 10 -17.32 -40.00 39.43
N LEU A 11 -17.67 -39.19 40.44
CA LEU A 11 -17.47 -37.74 40.39
C LEU A 11 -15.98 -37.47 40.61
N SER A 12 -15.28 -37.04 39.56
CA SER A 12 -13.94 -36.49 39.69
C SER A 12 -14.04 -34.98 39.83
N SER A 13 -13.70 -34.47 41.02
CA SER A 13 -13.62 -33.04 41.31
C SER A 13 -12.49 -32.39 40.50
N LEU A 14 -12.83 -31.46 39.61
CA LEU A 14 -11.85 -30.65 38.90
C LEU A 14 -11.49 -29.43 39.76
N VAL A 15 -10.29 -29.42 40.32
CA VAL A 15 -9.70 -28.24 40.98
C VAL A 15 -9.32 -27.25 39.88
N ILE A 16 -10.10 -26.19 39.71
CA ILE A 16 -9.74 -25.06 38.87
C ILE A 16 -8.78 -24.18 39.69
N LEU A 17 -7.47 -24.30 39.43
CA LEU A 17 -6.52 -23.29 39.86
C LEU A 17 -6.87 -21.98 39.14
N GLY A 18 -7.28 -20.98 39.91
CA GLY A 18 -7.58 -19.64 39.43
C GLY A 18 -6.32 -18.99 38.86
N ILE A 19 -6.22 -18.97 37.54
CA ILE A 19 -5.37 -18.02 36.83
C ILE A 19 -6.16 -16.72 36.82
N SER A 20 -5.74 -15.77 37.66
CA SER A 20 -6.16 -14.37 37.58
C SER A 20 -5.98 -13.90 36.14
N PRO A 21 -7.05 -13.52 35.40
CA PRO A 21 -6.86 -12.82 34.15
C PRO A 21 -6.20 -11.49 34.51
N GLY A 22 -4.93 -11.32 34.10
CA GLY A 22 -4.27 -10.03 34.16
C GLY A 22 -5.20 -9.03 33.49
N LYS A 23 -5.56 -7.96 34.21
CA LYS A 23 -6.26 -6.81 33.65
C LYS A 23 -5.36 -6.21 32.57
N LEU A 24 -5.47 -6.70 31.34
CA LEU A 24 -5.34 -5.82 30.18
C LEU A 24 -6.45 -4.79 30.39
N GLY A 25 -6.08 -3.62 30.90
CA GLY A 25 -6.99 -2.49 30.96
C GLY A 25 -7.49 -2.29 29.55
N ALA A 26 -8.77 -2.59 29.31
CA ALA A 26 -9.45 -2.10 28.14
C ALA A 26 -9.24 -0.58 28.18
N LEU A 27 -8.45 -0.07 27.24
CA LEU A 27 -8.46 1.34 26.92
C LEU A 27 -9.84 1.58 26.30
N ASP A 28 -10.86 1.74 27.15
CA ASP A 28 -12.14 2.33 26.79
C ASP A 28 -11.92 3.84 26.58
N VAL A 29 -11.01 4.17 25.66
CA VAL A 29 -10.97 5.50 25.08
C VAL A 29 -12.14 5.49 24.12
N ALA A 30 -13.21 6.19 24.46
CA ALA A 30 -14.24 6.53 23.49
C ALA A 30 -13.54 7.30 22.36
N ILE A 31 -13.23 6.60 21.26
CA ILE A 31 -12.66 7.22 20.08
C ILE A 31 -13.75 8.13 19.53
N ASP A 32 -13.55 9.44 19.65
CA ASP A 32 -14.40 10.39 18.94
C ASP A 32 -14.30 10.06 17.46
N LEU A 33 -15.41 9.63 16.87
CA LEU A 33 -15.45 9.26 15.45
C LEU A 33 -15.33 10.50 14.54
N ASN A 34 -15.34 11.70 15.09
CA ASN A 34 -15.16 12.97 14.38
C ASN A 34 -13.72 13.49 14.42
N LEU A 35 -12.72 12.61 14.31
CA LEU A 35 -11.30 13.01 14.26
C LEU A 35 -10.97 13.99 13.12
N GLY A 36 -11.80 14.02 12.06
CA GLY A 36 -11.70 14.98 10.96
C GLY A 36 -12.51 16.26 11.16
N GLY A 37 -13.13 16.46 12.33
CA GLY A 37 -14.04 17.59 12.61
C GLY A 37 -15.15 17.70 11.57
N ILE A 38 -15.34 18.90 11.01
CA ILE A 38 -16.31 19.20 9.95
C ILE A 38 -16.03 18.47 8.61
N ALA A 39 -14.82 17.92 8.45
CA ALA A 39 -14.44 17.11 7.29
C ALA A 39 -14.66 15.60 7.52
N THR A 40 -15.13 15.19 8.70
CA THR A 40 -15.47 13.79 8.98
C THR A 40 -16.61 13.32 8.07
N VAL A 41 -16.41 12.17 7.42
CA VAL A 41 -17.40 11.51 6.58
C VAL A 41 -17.56 10.06 7.01
N PHE A 42 -18.79 9.60 7.13
CA PHE A 42 -19.11 8.23 7.54
C PHE A 42 -19.29 7.31 6.33
N GLN A 43 -18.23 7.18 5.53
CA GLN A 43 -18.22 6.30 4.36
C GLN A 43 -17.11 5.27 4.47
N SER A 44 -17.50 3.99 4.50
CA SER A 44 -16.60 2.84 4.69
C SER A 44 -16.53 1.91 3.48
N ASN A 45 -17.18 2.28 2.37
CA ASN A 45 -17.07 1.53 1.11
C ASN A 45 -15.82 1.96 0.33
N SER A 46 -15.63 1.40 -0.85
CA SER A 46 -14.43 1.66 -1.67
C SER A 46 -14.21 3.12 -2.07
N GLN A 47 -15.22 3.98 -1.99
CA GLN A 47 -15.11 5.41 -2.35
C GLN A 47 -14.76 6.30 -1.14
N ALA A 48 -14.37 5.72 0.00
CA ALA A 48 -14.10 6.46 1.24
C ALA A 48 -13.08 7.60 1.08
N PHE A 49 -12.12 7.47 0.16
CA PHE A 49 -11.06 8.47 -0.06
C PHE A 49 -11.35 9.43 -1.22
N SER A 50 -12.43 9.23 -1.97
CA SER A 50 -12.77 10.02 -3.17
C SER A 50 -13.76 11.15 -2.91
N LEU A 51 -13.98 11.49 -1.64
CA LEU A 51 -14.98 12.47 -1.26
C LEU A 51 -14.35 13.87 -1.19
N PRO A 52 -15.01 14.90 -1.78
CA PRO A 52 -14.64 16.28 -1.51
C PRO A 52 -14.96 16.63 -0.06
N PHE A 53 -14.28 17.64 0.49
CA PHE A 53 -14.66 18.16 1.80
C PHE A 53 -16.12 18.64 1.79
N PRO A 54 -16.92 18.33 2.84
CA PRO A 54 -18.31 18.75 2.92
C PRO A 54 -18.48 20.28 2.85
N THR A 55 -17.46 21.03 3.28
CA THR A 55 -17.48 22.49 3.41
C THR A 55 -17.07 23.26 2.16
N LEU A 56 -16.72 22.57 1.06
CA LEU A 56 -16.39 23.25 -0.20
C LEU A 56 -17.61 24.06 -0.69
N SER A 57 -17.36 25.32 -1.06
CA SER A 57 -18.33 26.16 -1.76
C SER A 57 -18.73 25.56 -3.12
N GLY A 58 -19.77 26.10 -3.75
CA GLY A 58 -20.21 25.63 -5.06
C GLY A 58 -19.12 25.70 -6.14
N ILE A 59 -18.29 26.75 -6.13
CA ILE A 59 -17.19 26.92 -7.08
C ILE A 59 -16.04 25.94 -6.78
N GLU A 60 -15.66 25.77 -5.52
CA GLU A 60 -14.62 24.82 -5.14
C GLU A 60 -15.03 23.37 -5.43
N ARG A 61 -16.31 23.03 -5.24
CA ARG A 61 -16.85 21.72 -5.61
C ARG A 61 -16.78 21.47 -7.12
N LEU A 62 -17.05 22.49 -7.94
CA LEU A 62 -16.90 22.39 -9.38
C LEU A 62 -15.43 22.18 -9.77
N GLN A 63 -14.50 22.90 -9.12
CA GLN A 63 -13.06 22.73 -9.34
C GLN A 63 -12.59 21.33 -8.94
N PHE A 64 -13.04 20.81 -7.79
CA PHE A 64 -12.77 19.45 -7.36
C PHE A 64 -13.22 18.44 -8.41
N GLN A 65 -14.46 18.56 -8.91
CA GLN A 65 -15.00 17.65 -9.91
C GLN A 65 -14.25 17.73 -11.25
N ALA A 66 -13.84 18.92 -11.67
CA ALA A 66 -13.03 19.09 -12.87
C ALA A 66 -11.64 18.43 -12.71
N GLY A 67 -11.03 18.54 -11.53
CA GLY A 67 -9.77 17.87 -11.19
C GLY A 67 -9.90 16.36 -11.17
N ASP A 68 -10.94 15.83 -10.52
CA ASP A 68 -11.25 14.39 -10.47
C ASP A 68 -11.49 13.81 -11.86
N ALA A 69 -12.22 14.53 -12.72
CA ALA A 69 -12.41 14.14 -14.12
C ALA A 69 -11.06 14.04 -14.85
N LEU A 70 -10.18 15.04 -14.72
CA LEU A 70 -8.84 14.98 -15.32
C LEU A 70 -7.98 13.84 -14.76
N PHE A 71 -8.10 13.56 -13.46
CA PHE A 71 -7.33 12.53 -12.77
C PHE A 71 -7.72 11.10 -13.19
N THR A 72 -9.00 10.91 -13.51
CA THR A 72 -9.57 9.61 -13.90
C THR A 72 -9.56 9.37 -15.42
N GLU A 73 -9.51 10.43 -16.23
CA GLU A 73 -9.52 10.32 -17.68
C GLU A 73 -8.26 9.66 -18.25
N ALA A 74 -8.47 8.72 -19.17
CA ALA A 74 -7.39 8.03 -19.87
C ALA A 74 -6.88 8.85 -21.07
N TRP A 75 -5.58 9.08 -21.10
CA TRP A 75 -4.87 9.71 -22.21
C TRP A 75 -4.72 8.74 -23.38
N VAL A 76 -4.72 9.24 -24.61
CA VAL A 76 -4.57 8.46 -25.84
C VAL A 76 -3.38 8.96 -26.65
N ALA A 77 -2.84 8.13 -27.54
CA ALA A 77 -1.72 8.53 -28.39
C ALA A 77 -2.18 9.55 -29.45
N ALA A 78 -1.37 10.56 -29.72
CA ALA A 78 -1.58 11.47 -30.85
C ALA A 78 -1.13 10.84 -32.17
N PRO A 79 -1.76 11.21 -33.29
CA PRO A 79 -2.97 12.03 -33.39
C PRO A 79 -4.24 11.24 -33.04
N SER A 80 -5.24 11.89 -32.44
CA SER A 80 -6.56 11.26 -32.22
C SER A 80 -7.71 12.23 -32.46
N SER A 81 -8.95 11.72 -32.47
CA SER A 81 -10.15 12.56 -32.53
C SER A 81 -10.43 13.33 -31.23
N THR A 82 -9.75 12.99 -30.13
CA THR A 82 -9.89 13.62 -28.81
C THR A 82 -8.72 14.56 -28.52
N LEU A 83 -8.71 15.73 -29.15
CA LEU A 83 -7.61 16.72 -29.08
C LEU A 83 -7.28 17.23 -27.66
N GLY A 84 -8.20 17.08 -26.70
CA GLY A 84 -7.95 17.48 -25.31
C GLY A 84 -7.12 16.47 -24.51
N ARG A 85 -6.92 15.24 -25.02
CA ARG A 85 -6.37 14.08 -24.27
C ARG A 85 -5.41 13.21 -25.09
N ASP A 86 -4.90 13.71 -26.21
CA ASP A 86 -4.09 12.93 -27.14
C ASP A 86 -2.58 13.07 -26.94
N GLY A 87 -2.14 13.60 -25.79
CA GLY A 87 -0.73 13.77 -25.44
C GLY A 87 -0.03 12.54 -24.85
N LEU A 88 -0.55 11.32 -25.00
CA LEU A 88 0.12 10.12 -24.46
C LEU A 88 1.41 9.84 -25.25
N GLY A 89 2.54 9.82 -24.55
CA GLY A 89 3.83 9.45 -25.13
C GLY A 89 3.89 7.98 -25.58
N PRO A 90 4.92 7.61 -26.37
CA PRO A 90 5.04 6.26 -26.94
C PRO A 90 5.26 5.17 -25.88
N LEU A 91 5.86 5.53 -24.75
CA LEU A 91 6.16 4.66 -23.61
C LEU A 91 5.52 5.25 -22.36
N PHE A 92 4.92 4.40 -21.54
CA PHE A 92 4.24 4.79 -20.31
C PHE A 92 4.14 3.61 -19.33
N ILE A 93 3.73 3.87 -18.09
CA ILE A 93 3.33 2.83 -17.12
C ILE A 93 1.81 2.63 -17.17
N THR A 94 1.06 3.72 -17.13
CA THR A 94 -0.40 3.70 -17.25
C THR A 94 -0.90 4.98 -17.92
N ARG A 95 -2.19 5.00 -18.28
CA ARG A 95 -2.81 6.05 -19.10
C ARG A 95 -3.66 7.04 -18.32
N ALA A 96 -3.89 6.81 -17.02
CA ALA A 96 -4.65 7.69 -16.15
C ALA A 96 -4.02 7.68 -14.75
N CYS A 97 -4.06 8.81 -14.05
CA CYS A 97 -3.51 8.92 -12.70
C CYS A 97 -4.21 7.94 -11.74
N ALA A 98 -5.54 7.87 -11.83
CA ALA A 98 -6.38 6.99 -11.01
C ALA A 98 -6.09 5.48 -11.19
N ASN A 99 -5.41 5.06 -12.26
CA ASN A 99 -5.06 3.65 -12.43
C ASN A 99 -3.97 3.23 -11.43
N CYS A 100 -3.03 4.13 -11.13
CA CYS A 100 -2.01 3.90 -10.09
C CYS A 100 -2.58 4.23 -8.70
N HIS A 101 -3.33 5.34 -8.61
CA HIS A 101 -3.92 5.87 -7.39
C HIS A 101 -5.38 5.44 -7.27
N LEU A 102 -5.60 4.13 -7.21
CA LEU A 102 -6.94 3.54 -7.30
C LEU A 102 -7.85 4.07 -6.19
N LYS A 103 -8.91 4.78 -6.60
CA LYS A 103 -9.90 5.40 -5.70
C LYS A 103 -9.23 6.27 -4.62
N ASP A 104 -8.21 7.03 -5.04
CA ASP A 104 -7.42 7.95 -4.20
C ASP A 104 -6.65 7.25 -3.05
N GLY A 105 -6.62 5.93 -3.09
CA GLY A 105 -5.92 5.07 -2.17
C GLY A 105 -4.50 4.78 -2.63
N ARG A 106 -3.84 3.94 -1.82
CA ARG A 106 -2.50 3.43 -2.12
C ARG A 106 -2.58 2.40 -3.24
N GLY A 107 -1.62 2.45 -4.17
CA GLY A 107 -1.44 1.42 -5.18
C GLY A 107 -1.21 0.04 -4.55
N ALA A 108 -1.63 -1.02 -5.24
CA ALA A 108 -1.38 -2.40 -4.83
C ALA A 108 -0.23 -2.99 -5.66
N PRO A 109 0.67 -3.78 -5.04
CA PRO A 109 1.62 -4.56 -5.81
C PRO A 109 0.87 -5.73 -6.50
N PRO A 110 1.39 -6.24 -7.63
CA PRO A 110 0.93 -7.51 -8.20
C PRO A 110 1.00 -8.63 -7.15
N LEU A 111 0.11 -9.62 -7.19
CA LEU A 111 0.13 -10.73 -6.23
C LEU A 111 1.09 -11.85 -6.64
N ASN A 112 1.38 -11.94 -7.94
CA ASN A 112 2.27 -12.93 -8.55
C ASN A 112 2.80 -12.40 -9.89
N SER A 113 3.63 -13.19 -10.58
CA SER A 113 4.30 -12.79 -11.82
C SER A 113 3.39 -12.74 -13.06
N ASP A 114 2.19 -13.28 -13.00
CA ASP A 114 1.21 -13.19 -14.10
C ASP A 114 0.34 -11.92 -14.01
N ASP A 115 0.32 -11.27 -12.84
CA ASP A 115 -0.44 -10.03 -12.62
C ASP A 115 0.25 -8.81 -13.24
N GLU A 116 -0.54 -7.89 -13.78
CA GLU A 116 -0.04 -6.63 -14.33
C GLU A 116 0.28 -5.61 -13.21
N PRO A 117 1.47 -5.00 -13.19
CA PRO A 117 1.86 -4.05 -12.14
C PRO A 117 1.38 -2.61 -12.44
N ILE A 118 0.07 -2.36 -12.31
CA ILE A 118 -0.54 -1.07 -12.67
C ILE A 118 -0.21 0.04 -11.66
N GLY A 119 -0.20 -0.25 -10.36
CA GLY A 119 0.11 0.70 -9.26
C GLY A 119 1.51 0.56 -8.69
N PHE A 120 2.38 -0.19 -9.38
CA PHE A 120 3.71 -0.57 -8.94
C PHE A 120 4.73 -0.26 -10.04
N LEU A 121 5.60 0.72 -9.80
CA LEU A 121 6.67 1.07 -10.72
C LEU A 121 8.01 0.53 -10.24
N VAL A 122 8.94 0.33 -11.17
CA VAL A 122 10.31 -0.13 -10.88
C VAL A 122 11.30 0.95 -11.27
N ARG A 123 12.05 1.43 -10.27
CA ARG A 123 13.20 2.31 -10.48
C ARG A 123 14.48 1.50 -10.59
N LEU A 124 15.41 2.01 -11.40
CA LEU A 124 16.73 1.43 -11.58
C LEU A 124 17.79 2.37 -11.01
N SER A 125 18.86 1.77 -10.49
CA SER A 125 20.09 2.47 -10.11
C SER A 125 21.28 1.58 -10.43
N SER A 126 22.29 2.10 -11.12
CA SER A 126 23.54 1.44 -11.44
C SER A 126 24.66 2.49 -11.49
N ALA A 127 25.91 2.10 -11.24
CA ALA A 127 27.06 2.96 -11.45
C ALA A 127 27.43 3.04 -12.94
N GLU A 128 27.16 1.99 -13.71
CA GLU A 128 27.37 1.94 -15.15
C GLU A 128 26.18 2.53 -15.91
N ALA A 129 26.46 3.18 -17.04
CA ALA A 129 25.41 3.79 -17.86
C ALA A 129 24.57 2.74 -18.59
N HIS A 130 23.26 2.99 -18.69
CA HIS A 130 22.32 2.15 -19.45
C HIS A 130 21.23 3.00 -20.11
N ALA A 131 20.58 2.45 -21.15
CA ALA A 131 19.61 3.18 -21.98
C ALA A 131 18.19 3.34 -21.36
N TYR A 132 17.93 2.73 -20.20
CA TYR A 132 16.59 2.66 -19.57
C TYR A 132 16.23 3.87 -18.69
N GLY A 133 17.12 4.85 -18.52
CA GLY A 133 16.92 5.92 -17.54
C GLY A 133 16.68 5.38 -16.12
N SER A 134 16.03 6.16 -15.25
CA SER A 134 15.88 5.77 -13.83
C SER A 134 14.63 4.95 -13.49
N GLN A 135 13.77 4.67 -14.47
CA GLN A 135 12.47 4.02 -14.24
C GLN A 135 11.99 3.29 -15.50
N ILE A 136 11.56 2.04 -15.35
CA ILE A 136 10.99 1.24 -16.44
C ILE A 136 9.61 1.76 -16.85
N GLN A 137 9.41 1.92 -18.15
CA GLN A 137 8.11 2.09 -18.81
C GLN A 137 7.67 0.74 -19.39
N ASN A 138 6.83 0.02 -18.66
CA ASN A 138 6.44 -1.36 -18.97
C ASN A 138 5.29 -1.46 -19.98
N ARG A 139 4.80 -0.34 -20.51
CA ARG A 139 3.76 -0.28 -21.54
C ARG A 139 4.14 0.69 -22.64
N SER A 140 3.49 0.51 -23.78
CA SER A 140 3.69 1.33 -24.96
C SER A 140 2.39 1.49 -25.75
N VAL A 141 2.41 2.42 -26.69
CA VAL A 141 1.43 2.51 -27.77
C VAL A 141 1.65 1.36 -28.77
N LEU A 142 0.69 1.13 -29.68
CA LEU A 142 0.71 -0.01 -30.60
C LEU A 142 1.99 -0.09 -31.47
N ASP A 143 2.50 1.06 -31.91
CA ASP A 143 3.65 1.15 -32.82
C ASP A 143 5.01 1.26 -32.09
N ALA A 144 5.04 0.98 -30.78
CA ALA A 144 6.25 0.98 -29.97
C ALA A 144 6.35 -0.28 -29.10
N ALA A 145 7.57 -0.68 -28.75
CA ALA A 145 7.80 -1.76 -27.79
C ALA A 145 7.96 -1.18 -26.37
N PRO A 146 7.39 -1.82 -25.33
CA PRO A 146 7.69 -1.43 -23.95
C PRO A 146 9.16 -1.67 -23.63
N GLU A 147 9.70 -0.97 -22.63
CA GLU A 147 11.13 -1.08 -22.29
C GLU A 147 11.48 -2.46 -21.73
N ALA A 148 10.58 -3.01 -20.91
CA ALA A 148 10.66 -4.33 -20.32
C ALA A 148 9.30 -4.78 -19.81
N SER A 149 9.13 -6.09 -19.64
CA SER A 149 8.06 -6.65 -18.81
C SER A 149 8.52 -6.72 -17.35
N VAL A 150 7.69 -6.24 -16.42
CA VAL A 150 7.96 -6.31 -14.98
C VAL A 150 7.28 -7.54 -14.39
N LYS A 151 8.06 -8.38 -13.72
CA LYS A 151 7.60 -9.59 -13.04
C LYS A 151 7.90 -9.49 -11.55
N VAL A 152 6.94 -9.86 -10.70
CA VAL A 152 7.11 -9.86 -9.25
C VAL A 152 6.66 -11.20 -8.70
N ASP A 153 7.60 -11.91 -8.10
CA ASP A 153 7.33 -13.15 -7.37
C ASP A 153 7.50 -12.91 -5.87
N TYR A 154 6.97 -13.81 -5.05
CA TYR A 154 7.08 -13.70 -3.59
C TYR A 154 7.59 -14.99 -2.97
N VAL A 155 8.44 -14.83 -1.96
CA VAL A 155 8.86 -15.92 -1.08
C VAL A 155 8.32 -15.65 0.31
N GLU A 156 7.68 -16.66 0.91
CA GLU A 156 7.24 -16.56 2.29
C GLU A 156 8.42 -16.66 3.26
N LYS A 157 8.40 -15.80 4.27
CA LYS A 157 9.37 -15.76 5.35
C LYS A 157 8.63 -15.71 6.66
N LEU A 158 8.74 -16.79 7.43
CA LEU A 158 8.20 -16.85 8.78
C LEU A 158 9.07 -16.00 9.71
N ILE A 159 8.45 -15.06 10.42
CA ILE A 159 9.08 -14.26 11.47
C ILE A 159 8.43 -14.63 12.80
N GLY A 160 9.25 -14.98 13.79
CA GLY A 160 8.82 -15.20 15.17
C GLY A 160 9.00 -13.95 16.02
N TYR A 161 8.06 -13.70 16.92
CA TYR A 161 8.12 -12.66 17.93
C TYR A 161 8.56 -13.21 19.29
N PRO A 162 9.11 -12.37 20.20
CA PRO A 162 9.53 -12.81 21.53
C PRO A 162 8.41 -13.41 22.40
N ASP A 163 7.15 -13.10 22.12
CA ASP A 163 5.97 -13.64 22.80
C ASP A 163 5.59 -15.06 22.32
N GLY A 164 6.36 -15.63 21.39
CA GLY A 164 6.14 -16.97 20.81
C GLY A 164 5.16 -16.99 19.65
N THR A 165 4.57 -15.85 19.27
CA THR A 165 3.73 -15.76 18.07
C THR A 165 4.60 -15.68 16.80
N SER A 166 4.01 -16.03 15.65
CA SER A 166 4.71 -15.96 14.37
C SER A 166 3.79 -15.45 13.27
N VAL A 167 4.36 -14.69 12.33
CA VAL A 167 3.67 -14.21 11.13
C VAL A 167 4.45 -14.61 9.88
N SER A 168 3.72 -14.95 8.80
CA SER A 168 4.34 -15.16 7.49
C SER A 168 4.37 -13.83 6.73
N LEU A 169 5.55 -13.37 6.36
CA LEU A 169 5.75 -12.20 5.52
C LEU A 169 6.07 -12.63 4.09
N ARG A 170 5.59 -11.86 3.11
CA ARG A 170 5.95 -12.08 1.70
C ARG A 170 7.10 -11.15 1.31
N VAL A 171 8.20 -11.71 0.83
CA VAL A 171 9.36 -10.97 0.34
C VAL A 171 9.30 -10.91 -1.20
N PRO A 172 9.15 -9.73 -1.81
CA PRO A 172 9.08 -9.61 -3.26
C PRO A 172 10.45 -9.83 -3.92
N THR A 173 10.45 -10.54 -5.05
CA THR A 173 11.57 -10.63 -5.99
C THR A 173 11.13 -10.02 -7.31
N ILE A 174 11.77 -8.93 -7.71
CA ILE A 174 11.45 -8.21 -8.95
C ILE A 174 12.38 -8.72 -10.06
N ARG A 175 11.82 -9.03 -11.23
CA ARG A 175 12.56 -9.39 -12.44
C ARG A 175 12.09 -8.55 -13.62
N LEU A 176 13.01 -8.21 -14.49
CA LEU A 176 12.72 -7.57 -15.78
C LEU A 176 12.95 -8.59 -16.89
N GLU A 177 11.97 -8.73 -17.78
CA GLU A 177 12.03 -9.62 -18.94
C GLU A 177 11.87 -8.80 -20.22
N ASN A 178 12.26 -9.36 -21.37
CA ASN A 178 12.06 -8.73 -22.70
C ASN A 178 12.64 -7.30 -22.79
N LEU A 179 13.86 -7.13 -22.32
CA LEU A 179 14.61 -5.87 -22.35
C LEU A 179 14.80 -5.35 -23.79
N ALA A 180 14.18 -4.22 -24.13
CA ALA A 180 14.15 -3.69 -25.50
C ALA A 180 15.44 -2.97 -25.96
N TYR A 181 16.26 -2.46 -25.04
CA TYR A 181 17.43 -1.61 -25.29
C TYR A 181 18.76 -2.27 -24.88
N GLY A 182 18.78 -3.60 -24.79
CA GLY A 182 19.95 -4.39 -24.44
C GLY A 182 20.04 -4.75 -22.95
N PRO A 183 21.11 -5.46 -22.54
CA PRO A 183 21.25 -5.94 -21.17
C PRO A 183 21.47 -4.78 -20.20
N LEU A 184 20.98 -4.95 -18.97
CA LEU A 184 21.31 -4.09 -17.84
C LEU A 184 22.70 -4.43 -17.29
N PRO A 185 23.45 -3.44 -16.77
CA PRO A 185 24.66 -3.69 -16.01
C PRO A 185 24.44 -4.63 -14.82
N ALA A 186 25.44 -5.44 -14.48
CA ALA A 186 25.33 -6.46 -13.44
C ALA A 186 25.12 -5.89 -12.03
N ASP A 187 25.50 -4.63 -11.81
CA ASP A 187 25.33 -3.90 -10.55
C ASP A 187 23.96 -3.17 -10.46
N THR A 188 23.07 -3.35 -11.44
CA THR A 188 21.77 -2.70 -11.46
C THR A 188 20.90 -3.16 -10.29
N VAL A 189 20.48 -2.19 -9.47
CA VAL A 189 19.54 -2.39 -8.37
C VAL A 189 18.13 -1.99 -8.81
N LEU A 190 17.16 -2.86 -8.54
CA LEU A 190 15.75 -2.60 -8.80
C LEU A 190 15.03 -2.21 -7.50
N SER A 191 14.25 -1.12 -7.56
CA SER A 191 13.45 -0.64 -6.43
C SER A 191 11.99 -0.49 -6.85
N GLY A 192 11.13 -1.35 -6.30
CA GLY A 192 9.68 -1.25 -6.44
C GLY A 192 9.13 -0.05 -5.66
N ARG A 193 8.24 0.72 -6.27
CA ARG A 193 7.52 1.83 -5.62
C ARG A 193 6.03 1.69 -5.86
N LEU A 194 5.26 1.87 -4.80
CA LEU A 194 3.80 1.92 -4.88
C LEU A 194 3.35 3.37 -4.98
N ALA A 195 2.30 3.59 -5.78
CA ALA A 195 1.62 4.87 -5.82
C ALA A 195 1.13 5.24 -4.40
N PRO A 196 1.45 6.44 -3.90
CA PRO A 196 0.97 6.89 -2.59
C PRO A 196 -0.55 7.15 -2.64
N PRO A 197 -1.23 7.15 -1.48
CA PRO A 197 -2.58 7.70 -1.41
C PRO A 197 -2.60 9.18 -1.81
N MET A 198 -3.72 9.64 -2.37
CA MET A 198 -3.92 11.05 -2.75
C MET A 198 -4.54 11.88 -1.63
N HIS A 199 -5.17 11.23 -0.64
CA HIS A 199 -5.61 11.90 0.57
C HIS A 199 -4.40 12.22 1.47
N GLY A 200 -4.45 13.36 2.15
CA GLY A 200 -3.43 13.76 3.14
C GLY A 200 -3.39 12.81 4.34
N MET A 201 -2.36 12.93 5.18
CA MET A 201 -2.16 12.03 6.33
C MET A 201 -3.00 12.44 7.56
N GLY A 202 -3.87 13.45 7.39
CA GLY A 202 -4.79 13.92 8.41
C GLY A 202 -4.06 14.47 9.63
N LEU A 203 -4.37 13.95 10.81
CA LEU A 203 -3.77 14.41 12.07
C LEU A 203 -2.25 14.15 12.15
N LEU A 204 -1.71 13.22 11.36
CA LEU A 204 -0.26 13.00 11.33
C LEU A 204 0.48 14.21 10.73
N ASP A 205 -0.12 14.90 9.76
CA ASP A 205 0.44 16.15 9.21
C ASP A 205 0.37 17.31 10.20
N SER A 206 -0.40 17.17 11.29
CA SER A 206 -0.52 18.20 12.34
C SER A 206 0.54 18.07 13.45
N ILE A 207 1.33 17.00 13.44
CA ILE A 207 2.41 16.82 14.41
C ILE A 207 3.48 17.88 14.15
N SER A 208 3.76 18.71 15.17
CA SER A 208 4.75 19.78 15.03
C SER A 208 6.15 19.21 14.85
N GLU A 209 6.99 19.91 14.08
CA GLU A 209 8.40 19.55 13.92
C GLU A 209 9.13 19.46 15.28
N ALA A 210 8.82 20.36 16.21
CA ALA A 210 9.37 20.32 17.57
C ALA A 210 9.03 18.99 18.28
N THR A 211 7.80 18.52 18.16
CA THR A 211 7.38 17.21 18.72
C THR A 211 8.12 16.06 18.05
N ILE A 212 8.33 16.10 16.74
CA ILE A 212 9.11 15.08 16.02
C ILE A 212 10.54 15.07 16.54
N LEU A 213 11.16 16.23 16.70
CA LEU A 213 12.54 16.36 17.17
C LEU A 213 12.71 15.93 18.64
N GLU A 214 11.77 16.26 19.52
CA GLU A 214 11.77 15.83 20.93
C GLU A 214 11.66 14.31 21.10
N ASN A 215 10.98 13.64 20.17
CA ASN A 215 10.82 12.18 20.17
C ASN A 215 11.82 11.47 19.25
N SER A 216 12.78 12.20 18.68
CA SER A 216 13.84 11.61 17.87
C SER A 216 14.87 10.93 18.76
N ASP A 217 14.97 9.60 18.66
CA ASP A 217 16.00 8.81 19.33
C ASP A 217 16.84 8.03 18.30
N PRO A 218 17.80 8.68 17.61
CA PRO A 218 18.61 8.01 16.60
C PRO A 218 19.62 7.01 17.19
N LEU A 219 19.87 7.07 18.50
CA LEU A 219 20.88 6.26 19.18
C LEU A 219 20.27 5.25 20.16
N ASP A 220 18.94 5.13 20.22
CA ASP A 220 18.22 4.26 21.17
C ASP A 220 18.71 4.52 22.61
N MET A 221 18.76 5.80 22.98
CA MET A 221 19.20 6.27 24.30
C MET A 221 18.28 5.75 25.41
N ASN A 222 17.00 5.54 25.11
CA ASN A 222 16.03 4.98 26.05
C ASN A 222 16.08 3.43 26.13
N LYS A 223 16.81 2.77 25.22
CA LYS A 223 17.01 1.31 25.14
C LYS A 223 15.71 0.53 24.96
N ASP A 224 14.74 1.10 24.28
CA ASP A 224 13.50 0.41 23.91
C ASP A 224 13.66 -0.43 22.61
N GLY A 225 14.81 -0.32 21.94
CA GLY A 225 15.13 -1.05 20.72
C GLY A 225 14.63 -0.37 19.44
N ILE A 226 14.11 0.86 19.53
CA ILE A 226 13.63 1.65 18.40
C ILE A 226 14.61 2.81 18.16
N SER A 227 15.24 2.81 16.98
CA SER A 227 16.07 3.94 16.55
C SER A 227 15.45 4.62 15.32
N GLY A 228 15.06 5.89 15.45
CA GLY A 228 14.62 6.71 14.33
C GLY A 228 15.82 7.23 13.53
N ARG A 229 16.03 6.77 12.30
CA ARG A 229 17.09 7.24 11.39
C ARG A 229 16.52 7.93 10.16
#